data_AF-A0A3E0P6C5-F1
#
_entry.id   AF-A0A3E0P6C5-F1
#
_cell.length_a   1.000
_cell.length_b   1.000
_cell.length_c   1.000
_cell.angle_alpha   90.00
_cell.angle_beta   90.00
_cell.angle_gamma   90.00
#
_symmetry.space_group_name_H-M   'P 1'
#
loop_
_entity.id
_entity.type
_entity.pdbx_description
1 polymer ?
#
loop_
_entity_poly.entity_id
_entity_poly.type
_entity_poly.pdbx_seq_one_letter_code
_entity_poly.pdbx_strand_id
1 'polypeptide(L)'
;MDPANSKEHSGTIERASPGAAAEEQWIVVGRWQEYAGEVRANLLRIAGVGGFYLIELLNYYGLHLGPLDLPASVELEFHQTMTAIVVAWTMMSLATLLCLQLRIFPAWLKYATTLGDVILLTATLMIADGPRSPLTVGYFLIIVLSGLRFQLPLVWCATASSMLGYLCVAWAAIVPGTLADRRLAVPGYYQLIMLLALALAGVVLGQIVRRVRAMAVDLLRRVETHAGRPQP
;
A
#
# COMPACT_ATOMS: atom_id res chain seq x y z
N MET A 1 17.49 -16.80 -71.32
CA MET A 1 16.67 -15.74 -70.70
C MET A 1 15.36 -16.40 -70.34
N ASP A 2 15.23 -16.80 -69.07
CA ASP A 2 14.10 -17.62 -68.59
C ASP A 2 13.43 -16.87 -67.42
N PRO A 3 12.23 -16.29 -67.60
CA PRO A 3 11.57 -15.46 -66.61
C PRO A 3 10.61 -16.31 -65.78
N ALA A 4 11.12 -17.14 -64.88
CA ALA A 4 10.25 -18.01 -64.07
C ALA A 4 10.86 -18.33 -62.70
N ASN A 5 11.02 -17.33 -61.83
CA ASN A 5 11.19 -17.59 -60.40
C ASN A 5 10.82 -16.39 -59.51
N SER A 6 9.60 -15.88 -59.67
CA SER A 6 8.98 -15.08 -58.63
C SER A 6 8.39 -16.04 -57.59
N LYS A 7 9.22 -16.42 -56.61
CA LYS A 7 8.75 -17.10 -55.42
C LYS A 7 7.86 -16.13 -54.66
N GLU A 8 6.56 -16.25 -54.85
CA GLU A 8 5.56 -15.74 -53.93
C GLU A 8 5.88 -16.28 -52.54
N HIS A 9 6.60 -15.51 -51.74
CA HIS A 9 6.45 -15.54 -50.29
C HIS A 9 5.05 -15.00 -49.98
N SER A 10 4.05 -15.83 -50.26
CA SER A 10 2.71 -15.70 -49.70
C SER A 10 2.87 -15.95 -48.21
N GLY A 11 3.26 -14.88 -47.51
CA GLY A 11 3.29 -14.84 -46.06
C GLY A 11 1.88 -15.10 -45.60
N THR A 12 1.62 -16.33 -45.21
CA THR A 12 0.48 -16.73 -44.41
C THR A 12 0.53 -15.83 -43.16
N ILE A 13 -0.17 -14.70 -43.21
CA ILE A 13 -0.54 -13.96 -42.01
C ILE A 13 -1.44 -14.94 -41.28
N GLU A 14 -0.83 -15.75 -40.43
CA GLU A 14 -1.48 -16.56 -39.42
C GLU A 14 -2.28 -15.56 -38.58
N ARG A 15 -3.53 -15.35 -38.99
CA ARG A 15 -4.46 -14.46 -38.29
C ARG A 15 -4.59 -15.06 -36.91
N ALA A 16 -3.93 -14.44 -35.94
CA ALA A 16 -4.05 -14.77 -34.54
C ALA A 16 -5.53 -15.01 -34.25
N SER A 17 -5.85 -16.20 -33.74
CA SER A 17 -7.24 -16.56 -33.44
C SER A 17 -7.88 -15.45 -32.60
N PRO A 18 -9.15 -15.08 -32.82
CA PRO A 18 -9.81 -13.99 -32.10
C PRO A 18 -9.68 -14.07 -30.57
N GLY A 19 -9.56 -15.29 -30.02
CA GLY A 19 -9.30 -15.52 -28.60
C GLY A 19 -7.91 -15.04 -28.11
N ALA A 20 -6.87 -15.17 -28.93
CA ALA A 20 -5.50 -14.76 -28.56
C ALA A 20 -5.37 -13.23 -28.48
N ALA A 21 -6.02 -12.50 -29.40
CA ALA A 21 -6.05 -11.03 -29.37
C ALA A 21 -6.84 -10.48 -28.16
N ALA A 22 -7.92 -11.17 -27.76
CA ALA A 22 -8.70 -10.79 -26.57
C ALA A 22 -7.92 -11.05 -25.26
N GLU A 23 -7.17 -12.16 -25.19
CA GLU A 23 -6.31 -12.48 -24.04
C GLU A 23 -5.15 -11.48 -23.90
N GLU A 24 -4.52 -11.10 -25.01
CA GLU A 24 -3.46 -10.09 -25.02
C GLU A 24 -3.98 -8.70 -24.57
N GLN A 25 -5.15 -8.28 -25.07
CA GLN A 25 -5.80 -7.04 -24.62
C GLN A 25 -6.14 -7.07 -23.13
N TRP A 26 -6.62 -8.20 -22.61
CA TRP A 26 -6.91 -8.35 -21.19
C TRP A 26 -5.66 -8.23 -20.32
N ILE A 27 -4.53 -8.80 -20.76
CA ILE A 27 -3.23 -8.67 -20.08
C ILE A 27 -2.77 -7.20 -20.05
N VAL A 28 -2.94 -6.46 -21.15
CA VAL A 28 -2.58 -5.03 -21.21
C VAL A 28 -3.43 -4.20 -20.26
N VAL A 29 -4.76 -4.40 -20.24
CA VAL A 29 -5.67 -3.68 -19.34
C VAL A 29 -5.37 -4.00 -17.87
N GLY A 30 -5.11 -5.27 -17.54
CA GLY A 30 -4.74 -5.68 -16.19
C GLY A 30 -3.47 -4.98 -15.70
N ARG A 31 -2.42 -4.92 -16.52
CA ARG A 31 -1.18 -4.22 -16.19
C ARG A 31 -1.39 -2.72 -15.99
N TRP A 32 -2.26 -2.10 -16.77
CA TRP A 32 -2.56 -0.68 -16.63
C TRP A 32 -3.30 -0.35 -15.33
N GLN A 33 -4.27 -1.19 -14.94
CA GLN A 33 -4.94 -1.06 -13.65
C GLN A 33 -3.96 -1.22 -12.48
N GLU A 34 -3.03 -2.16 -12.58
CA GLU A 34 -1.99 -2.35 -11.56
C GLU A 34 -1.05 -1.15 -11.45
N TYR A 35 -0.65 -0.57 -12.58
CA TYR A 35 0.17 0.63 -12.61
C TYR A 35 -0.55 1.82 -11.95
N ALA A 36 -1.81 2.05 -12.32
CA ALA A 36 -2.62 3.12 -11.74
C ALA A 36 -2.83 2.92 -10.22
N GLY A 37 -3.01 1.67 -9.78
CA GLY A 37 -3.09 1.32 -8.36
C GLY A 37 -1.81 1.66 -7.60
N GLU A 38 -0.63 1.36 -8.15
CA GLU A 38 0.64 1.68 -7.50
C GLU A 38 0.94 3.17 -7.45
N VAL A 39 0.63 3.93 -8.50
CA VAL A 39 0.81 5.40 -8.49
C VAL A 39 -0.04 6.03 -7.39
N ARG A 40 -1.32 5.64 -7.28
CA ARG A 40 -2.21 6.15 -6.22
C ARG A 40 -1.73 5.77 -4.82
N ALA A 41 -1.30 4.53 -4.63
CA ALA A 41 -0.76 4.08 -3.35
C ALA A 41 0.51 4.85 -2.96
N ASN A 42 1.42 5.08 -3.90
CA ASN A 42 2.65 5.83 -3.64
C ASN A 42 2.37 7.30 -3.33
N LEU A 43 1.41 7.93 -4.03
CA LEU A 43 0.97 9.30 -3.72
C LEU A 43 0.38 9.41 -2.31
N LEU A 44 -0.51 8.49 -1.94
CA LEU A 44 -1.10 8.49 -0.60
C LEU A 44 -0.06 8.18 0.48
N ARG A 45 0.95 7.35 0.19
CA ARG A 45 2.10 7.13 1.07
C ARG A 45 2.86 8.42 1.32
N ILE A 46 3.27 9.13 0.27
CA ILE A 46 3.99 10.41 0.40
C ILE A 46 3.14 11.43 1.16
N ALA A 47 1.85 11.52 0.86
CA ALA A 47 0.93 12.42 1.56
C ALA A 47 0.80 12.06 3.06
N GLY A 48 0.69 10.77 3.38
CA GLY A 48 0.61 10.29 4.76
C GLY A 48 1.89 10.58 5.55
N VAL A 49 3.05 10.19 5.01
CA VAL A 49 4.36 10.44 5.62
C VAL A 49 4.62 11.93 5.79
N GLY A 50 4.35 12.72 4.75
CA GLY A 50 4.50 14.18 4.80
C GLY A 50 3.58 14.82 5.83
N GLY A 51 2.33 14.35 5.95
CA GLY A 51 1.39 14.83 6.96
C GLY A 51 1.84 14.52 8.39
N PHE A 52 2.27 13.27 8.66
CA PHE A 52 2.77 12.90 9.98
C PHE A 52 4.07 13.63 10.35
N TYR A 53 4.99 13.75 9.39
CA TYR A 53 6.24 14.49 9.61
C TYR A 53 5.97 15.98 9.83
N LEU A 54 5.01 16.57 9.11
CA LEU A 54 4.64 17.96 9.34
C LEU A 54 4.11 18.15 10.76
N ILE A 55 3.25 17.25 11.26
CA ILE A 55 2.75 17.32 12.65
C ILE A 55 3.91 17.22 13.65
N GLU A 56 4.87 16.31 13.41
CA GLU A 56 6.07 16.16 14.24
C GLU A 56 6.92 17.44 14.22
N LEU A 57 7.11 18.04 13.05
CA LEU A 57 7.86 19.28 12.88
C LEU A 57 7.18 20.47 13.58
N LEU A 58 5.85 20.58 13.48
CA LEU A 58 5.07 21.61 14.18
C LEU A 58 5.17 21.46 15.70
N ASN A 59 5.22 20.22 16.20
CA ASN A 59 5.43 19.92 17.61
C ASN A 59 6.85 20.28 18.05
N TYR A 60 7.86 19.92 17.25
CA TYR A 60 9.27 20.23 17.53
C TYR A 60 9.54 21.75 17.62
N TYR A 61 9.01 22.55 16.67
CA TYR A 61 9.20 24.00 16.69
C TYR A 61 8.31 24.75 17.68
N GLY A 62 7.32 24.07 18.29
CA GLY A 62 6.39 24.68 19.23
C GLY A 62 5.59 25.84 18.61
N LEU A 63 4.57 25.53 17.80
CA LEU A 63 3.66 26.57 17.32
C LEU A 63 2.69 27.00 18.42
N HIS A 64 2.80 28.28 18.77
CA HIS A 64 1.86 28.97 19.65
C HIS A 64 0.76 29.60 18.79
N LEU A 65 -0.13 28.77 18.23
CA LEU A 65 -1.27 29.23 17.42
C LEU A 65 -2.52 29.43 18.28
N GLY A 66 -2.42 30.22 19.35
CA GLY A 66 -3.55 30.58 20.21
C GLY A 66 -4.22 29.37 20.89
N PRO A 67 -5.42 28.91 20.47
CA PRO A 67 -6.08 27.75 21.07
C PRO A 67 -5.37 26.40 20.85
N LEU A 68 -4.46 26.30 19.86
CA LEU A 68 -3.61 25.14 19.62
C LEU A 68 -2.21 25.45 20.16
N ASP A 69 -2.06 25.35 21.48
CA ASP A 69 -0.76 25.47 22.13
C ASP A 69 -0.12 24.08 22.15
N LEU A 70 0.87 23.88 21.28
CA LEU A 70 1.67 22.66 21.23
C LEU A 70 3.01 22.96 21.91
N PRO A 71 3.19 22.54 23.19
CA PRO A 71 4.45 22.77 23.87
C PRO A 71 5.57 22.04 23.12
N ALA A 72 6.73 22.68 22.98
CA ALA A 72 7.93 22.04 22.44
C ALA A 72 8.41 20.96 23.42
N SER A 73 7.85 19.76 23.31
CA SER A 73 8.08 18.64 24.22
C SER A 73 9.00 17.57 23.63
N VAL A 74 9.55 17.81 22.43
CA VAL A 74 10.30 16.82 21.67
C VAL A 74 11.80 17.07 21.78
N GLU A 75 12.54 16.06 22.26
CA GLU A 75 13.99 16.10 22.35
C GLU A 75 14.66 16.03 20.97
N LEU A 76 15.85 16.63 20.84
CA LEU A 76 16.61 16.66 19.57
C LEU A 76 16.93 15.24 19.04
N GLU A 77 17.23 14.29 19.93
CA GLU A 77 17.54 12.90 19.55
C GLU A 77 16.32 12.20 18.93
N PHE A 78 15.13 12.46 19.45
CA PHE A 78 13.88 11.93 18.89
C PHE A 78 13.62 12.50 17.50
N HIS A 79 13.77 13.83 17.33
CA HIS A 79 13.59 14.49 16.05
C HIS A 79 14.55 13.95 14.98
N GLN A 80 15.83 13.76 15.31
CA GLN A 80 16.83 13.19 14.39
C GLN A 80 16.47 11.77 13.96
N THR A 81 16.03 10.94 14.90
CA THR A 81 15.65 9.56 14.62
C THR A 81 14.39 9.49 13.76
N MET A 82 13.37 10.29 14.09
CA MET A 82 12.15 10.41 13.28
C MET A 82 12.44 10.91 11.87
N THR A 83 13.30 11.92 11.75
CA THR A 83 13.74 12.44 10.45
C THR A 83 14.44 11.36 9.62
N ALA A 84 15.31 10.55 10.24
CA ALA A 84 15.98 9.44 9.55
C ALA A 84 14.96 8.39 9.01
N ILE A 85 13.93 8.07 9.79
CA ILE A 85 12.86 7.15 9.35
C ILE A 85 12.07 7.76 8.18
N VAL A 86 11.71 9.05 8.27
CA VAL A 86 10.99 9.75 7.20
C VAL A 86 11.81 9.81 5.92
N VAL A 87 13.12 10.05 6.03
CA VAL A 87 14.04 10.00 4.89
C VAL A 87 14.06 8.60 4.28
N ALA A 88 14.18 7.54 5.08
CA ALA A 88 14.13 6.16 4.59
C ALA A 88 12.80 5.87 3.88
N TRP A 89 11.67 6.33 4.42
CA TRP A 89 10.35 6.18 3.82
C TRP A 89 10.22 6.92 2.50
N THR A 90 10.77 8.12 2.42
CA THR A 90 10.82 8.95 1.21
C THR A 90 11.68 8.29 0.13
N MET A 91 12.84 7.75 0.50
CA MET A 91 13.72 7.01 -0.41
C MET A 91 13.04 5.75 -0.97
N MET A 92 12.30 5.01 -0.14
CA MET A 92 11.50 3.87 -0.61
C MET A 92 10.40 4.30 -1.59
N SER A 93 9.75 5.44 -1.32
CA SER A 93 8.71 6.01 -2.19
C SER A 93 9.28 6.49 -3.53
N LEU A 94 10.48 7.09 -3.50
CA LEU A 94 11.21 7.51 -4.68
C LEU A 94 11.69 6.31 -5.50
N ALA A 95 12.24 5.28 -4.86
CA ALA A 95 12.64 4.04 -5.53
C ALA A 95 11.45 3.39 -6.23
N THR A 96 10.28 3.37 -5.59
CA THR A 96 9.03 2.89 -6.21
C THR A 96 8.67 3.72 -7.44
N LEU A 97 8.73 5.06 -7.34
CA LEU A 97 8.46 5.95 -8.46
C LEU A 97 9.45 5.75 -9.62
N LEU A 98 10.74 5.57 -9.33
CA LEU A 98 11.76 5.28 -10.34
C LEU A 98 11.50 3.93 -11.02
N CYS A 99 11.16 2.88 -10.28
CA CYS A 99 10.77 1.60 -10.86
C CYS A 99 9.55 1.74 -11.79
N LEU A 100 8.56 2.54 -11.40
CA LEU A 100 7.39 2.85 -12.22
C LEU A 100 7.76 3.63 -13.49
N GLN A 101 8.68 4.59 -13.41
CA GLN A 101 9.16 5.36 -14.57
C GLN A 101 9.98 4.50 -15.54
N LEU A 102 10.81 3.59 -15.00
CA LEU A 102 11.59 2.63 -15.79
C LEU A 102 10.74 1.49 -16.38
N ARG A 103 9.43 1.46 -16.11
CA ARG A 103 8.49 0.39 -16.52
C ARG A 103 8.92 -1.00 -16.04
N ILE A 104 9.75 -1.07 -15.00
CA ILE A 104 10.15 -2.32 -14.35
C ILE A 104 9.14 -2.58 -13.25
N PHE A 105 8.23 -3.52 -13.49
CA PHE A 105 7.13 -3.83 -12.59
C PHE A 105 7.19 -5.28 -12.09
N PRO A 106 8.08 -5.57 -11.12
CA PRO A 106 8.10 -6.89 -10.51
C PRO A 106 6.84 -7.10 -9.68
N ALA A 107 6.21 -8.27 -9.80
CA ALA A 107 5.04 -8.62 -8.99
C ALA A 107 5.32 -8.55 -7.46
N TRP A 108 6.58 -8.74 -7.04
CA TRP A 108 6.98 -8.69 -5.64
C TRP A 108 7.12 -7.26 -5.08
N LEU A 109 7.22 -6.23 -5.93
CA LEU A 109 7.46 -4.83 -5.50
C LEU A 109 6.34 -4.33 -4.57
N LYS A 110 5.11 -4.73 -4.82
CA LYS A 110 3.94 -4.36 -4.02
C LYS A 110 4.03 -4.89 -2.60
N TYR A 111 4.48 -6.14 -2.47
CA TYR A 111 4.70 -6.79 -1.18
C TYR A 111 5.88 -6.16 -0.45
N ALA A 112 7.00 -5.95 -1.14
CA ALA A 112 8.19 -5.35 -0.54
C ALA A 112 7.90 -3.94 0.00
N THR A 113 7.22 -3.09 -0.78
CA THR A 113 6.91 -1.73 -0.32
C THR A 113 5.89 -1.71 0.82
N THR A 114 4.90 -2.62 0.82
CA THR A 114 3.93 -2.74 1.92
C THR A 114 4.60 -3.24 3.20
N LEU A 115 5.49 -4.23 3.10
CA LEU A 115 6.28 -4.72 4.23
C LEU A 115 7.22 -3.64 4.75
N GLY A 116 7.85 -2.88 3.85
CA GLY A 116 8.65 -1.71 4.20
C GLY A 116 7.85 -0.67 4.99
N ASP A 117 6.62 -0.35 4.54
CA ASP A 117 5.71 0.56 5.26
C ASP A 117 5.44 0.05 6.69
N VAL A 118 5.16 -1.25 6.85
CA VAL A 118 4.92 -1.87 8.16
C VAL A 118 6.16 -1.83 9.04
N ILE A 119 7.35 -2.15 8.50
CA ILE A 119 8.61 -2.14 9.25
C ILE A 119 8.94 -0.72 9.73
N LEU A 120 8.86 0.28 8.85
CA LEU A 120 9.14 1.68 9.19
C LEU A 120 8.14 2.23 10.21
N LEU A 121 6.85 1.91 10.06
CA LEU A 121 5.84 2.27 11.06
C LEU A 121 6.09 1.58 12.40
N THR A 122 6.47 0.30 12.38
CA THR A 122 6.78 -0.47 13.59
C THR A 122 8.01 0.12 14.29
N ALA A 123 9.06 0.48 13.55
CA ALA A 123 10.23 1.17 14.09
C ALA A 123 9.86 2.52 14.71
N THR A 124 9.01 3.29 14.03
CA THR A 124 8.48 4.57 14.55
C THR A 124 7.78 4.38 15.89
N LEU A 125 6.91 3.37 16.00
CA LEU A 125 6.21 3.05 17.24
C LEU A 125 7.15 2.60 18.35
N MET A 126 8.23 1.89 18.03
CA MET A 126 9.23 1.47 19.03
C MET A 126 9.99 2.65 19.64
N ILE A 127 10.14 3.76 18.92
CA ILE A 127 10.90 4.95 19.36
C ILE A 127 10.00 5.98 20.05
N ALA A 128 8.72 6.08 19.66
CA ALA A 128 7.74 6.96 20.27
C ALA A 128 7.18 6.35 21.57
N ASP A 129 5.85 6.31 21.73
CA ASP A 129 5.18 5.80 22.94
C ASP A 129 4.71 4.34 22.81
N GLY A 130 5.39 3.53 21.99
CA GLY A 130 5.09 2.11 21.86
C GLY A 130 3.63 1.84 21.44
N PRO A 131 2.98 0.81 22.02
CA PRO A 131 1.63 0.38 21.63
C PRO A 131 0.52 1.33 22.09
N ARG A 132 0.83 2.33 22.93
CA ARG A 132 -0.13 3.33 23.40
C ARG A 132 -0.15 4.58 22.51
N SER A 133 0.81 4.70 21.60
CA SER A 133 0.91 5.83 20.68
C SER A 133 -0.31 5.90 19.75
N PRO A 134 -0.88 7.09 19.52
CA PRO A 134 -1.92 7.29 18.51
C PRO A 134 -1.45 6.93 17.08
N LEU A 135 -0.13 6.81 16.86
CA LEU A 135 0.45 6.34 15.61
C LEU A 135 0.09 4.89 15.25
N THR A 136 -0.45 4.11 16.20
CA THR A 136 -0.99 2.77 15.92
C THR A 136 -2.12 2.79 14.87
N VAL A 137 -2.79 3.92 14.68
CA VAL A 137 -3.75 4.15 13.59
C VAL A 137 -3.09 3.97 12.20
N GLY A 138 -1.78 4.17 12.10
CA GLY A 138 -1.02 3.95 10.88
C GLY A 138 -1.14 2.53 10.31
N TYR A 139 -1.32 1.50 11.15
CA TYR A 139 -1.52 0.13 10.67
C TYR A 139 -2.83 -0.01 9.88
N PHE A 140 -3.90 0.67 10.33
CA PHE A 140 -5.16 0.71 9.57
C PHE A 140 -4.98 1.42 8.24
N LEU A 141 -4.20 2.51 8.20
CA LEU A 141 -3.90 3.20 6.94
C LEU A 141 -3.18 2.28 5.96
N ILE A 142 -2.18 1.50 6.41
CA ILE A 142 -1.48 0.53 5.56
C ILE A 142 -2.46 -0.52 5.00
N ILE A 143 -3.36 -1.05 5.84
CA ILE A 143 -4.39 -2.00 5.39
C ILE A 143 -5.27 -1.33 4.32
N VAL A 144 -5.78 -0.12 4.57
CA VAL A 144 -6.62 0.62 3.61
C VAL A 144 -5.89 0.86 2.29
N LEU A 145 -4.63 1.31 2.35
CA LEU A 145 -3.78 1.53 1.17
C LEU A 145 -3.57 0.25 0.36
N SER A 146 -3.41 -0.90 1.03
CA SER A 146 -3.30 -2.20 0.35
C SER A 146 -4.57 -2.57 -0.42
N GLY A 147 -5.76 -2.19 0.08
CA GLY A 147 -7.03 -2.42 -0.59
C GLY A 147 -7.22 -1.58 -1.85
N LEU A 148 -6.64 -0.38 -1.90
CA LEU A 148 -6.69 0.49 -3.09
C LEU A 148 -5.95 -0.09 -4.30
N ARG A 149 -5.02 -1.02 -4.07
CA ARG A 149 -4.33 -1.78 -5.14
C ARG A 149 -5.21 -2.90 -5.73
N PHE A 150 -6.43 -3.07 -5.23
CA PHE A 150 -7.41 -4.09 -5.61
C PHE A 150 -6.86 -5.53 -5.59
N GLN A 151 -5.73 -5.82 -4.94
CA GLN A 151 -5.15 -7.15 -4.88
C GLN A 151 -5.49 -7.82 -3.55
N LEU A 152 -6.35 -8.83 -3.59
CA LEU A 152 -6.80 -9.55 -2.40
C LEU A 152 -5.66 -10.19 -1.58
N PRO A 153 -4.68 -10.88 -2.20
CA PRO A 153 -3.57 -11.47 -1.44
C PRO A 153 -2.74 -10.41 -0.71
N LEU A 154 -2.66 -9.20 -1.27
CA LEU A 154 -1.94 -8.09 -0.67
C LEU A 154 -2.62 -7.58 0.60
N VAL A 155 -3.96 -7.52 0.62
CA VAL A 155 -4.73 -7.12 1.81
C VAL A 155 -4.49 -8.11 2.96
N TRP A 156 -4.49 -9.41 2.67
CA TRP A 156 -4.19 -10.44 3.66
C TRP A 156 -2.76 -10.33 4.16
N CYS A 157 -1.79 -10.13 3.26
CA CYS A 157 -0.40 -9.92 3.63
C CYS A 157 -0.25 -8.68 4.52
N ALA A 158 -0.86 -7.54 4.15
CA ALA A 158 -0.82 -6.30 4.92
C ALA A 158 -1.48 -6.43 6.30
N THR A 159 -2.58 -7.19 6.39
CA THR A 159 -3.27 -7.44 7.66
C THR A 159 -2.40 -8.30 8.57
N ALA A 160 -1.86 -9.41 8.05
CA ALA A 160 -0.98 -10.30 8.79
C ALA A 160 0.29 -9.58 9.25
N SER A 161 0.93 -8.82 8.36
CA SER A 161 2.14 -8.06 8.71
C SER A 161 1.85 -6.94 9.72
N SER A 162 0.70 -6.26 9.63
CA SER A 162 0.30 -5.25 10.60
C SER A 162 0.03 -5.85 11.98
N MET A 163 -0.63 -7.01 12.05
CA MET A 163 -0.82 -7.74 13.30
C MET A 163 0.52 -8.18 13.90
N LEU A 164 1.44 -8.71 13.09
CA LEU A 164 2.78 -9.09 13.52
C LEU A 164 3.60 -7.88 13.99
N GLY A 165 3.53 -6.75 13.27
CA GLY A 165 4.18 -5.50 13.66
C GLY A 165 3.67 -5.02 15.03
N TYR A 166 2.36 -4.99 15.22
CA TYR A 166 1.77 -4.61 16.51
C TYR A 166 2.18 -5.58 17.64
N LEU A 167 2.17 -6.88 17.40
CA LEU A 167 2.65 -7.88 18.36
C LEU A 167 4.13 -7.69 18.69
N CYS A 168 4.96 -7.33 17.71
CA CYS A 168 6.37 -7.04 17.92
C CYS A 168 6.57 -5.84 18.86
N VAL A 169 5.80 -4.76 18.66
CA VAL A 169 5.81 -3.59 19.56
C VAL A 169 5.31 -3.96 20.96
N ALA A 170 4.21 -4.72 21.04
CA ALA A 170 3.64 -5.16 22.32
C ALA A 170 4.60 -6.08 23.09
N TRP A 171 5.27 -7.00 22.39
CA TRP A 171 6.28 -7.88 22.95
C TRP A 171 7.50 -7.10 23.46
N ALA A 172 8.00 -6.15 22.67
CA ALA A 172 9.11 -5.30 23.06
C ALA A 172 8.82 -4.47 24.32
N ALA A 173 7.55 -4.13 24.59
CA ALA A 173 7.14 -3.43 25.81
C ALA A 173 7.03 -4.33 27.06
N ILE A 174 6.99 -5.66 26.90
CA ILE A 174 6.86 -6.61 28.01
C ILE A 174 8.24 -7.10 28.49
N VAL A 175 9.21 -7.23 27.59
CA VAL A 175 10.54 -7.76 27.91
C VAL A 175 11.30 -6.80 28.83
N PRO A 176 11.65 -7.20 30.07
CA PRO A 176 12.39 -6.33 30.97
C PRO A 176 13.83 -6.12 30.46
N GLY A 177 14.19 -4.86 30.18
CA GLY A 177 15.54 -4.46 29.71
C GLY A 177 15.58 -3.85 28.30
N THR A 178 14.45 -3.74 27.60
CA THR A 178 14.31 -2.97 26.37
C THR A 178 14.01 -1.49 26.67
N LEU A 179 14.21 -0.61 25.68
CA LEU A 179 14.02 0.85 25.73
C LEU A 179 12.62 1.33 26.20
N ALA A 180 11.63 0.43 26.28
CA ALA A 180 10.27 0.74 26.65
C ALA A 180 10.05 0.50 28.14
N ASP A 181 10.03 1.59 28.90
CA ASP A 181 9.74 1.62 30.32
C ASP A 181 8.42 0.86 30.63
N ARG A 182 8.35 0.08 31.73
CA ARG A 182 7.17 -0.77 32.09
C ARG A 182 5.85 0.02 32.19
N ARG A 183 5.92 1.36 32.23
CA ARG A 183 4.78 2.29 32.22
C ARG A 183 4.01 2.29 30.88
N LEU A 184 4.60 1.77 29.81
CA LEU A 184 4.00 1.68 28.46
C LEU A 184 3.30 0.34 28.20
N ALA A 185 3.35 -0.60 29.15
CA ALA A 185 2.69 -1.89 29.03
C ALA A 185 1.16 -1.72 28.99
N VAL A 186 0.58 -1.94 27.82
CA VAL A 186 -0.87 -1.88 27.60
C VAL A 186 -1.51 -3.17 28.14
N PRO A 187 -2.60 -3.10 28.94
CA PRO A 187 -3.31 -4.28 29.40
C PRO A 187 -3.71 -5.20 28.25
N GLY A 188 -3.57 -6.52 28.44
CA GLY A 188 -3.80 -7.51 27.37
C GLY A 188 -5.17 -7.41 26.69
N TYR A 189 -6.19 -6.94 27.40
CA TYR A 189 -7.53 -6.69 26.82
C TYR A 189 -7.51 -5.67 25.67
N TYR A 190 -6.78 -4.55 25.80
CA TYR A 190 -6.67 -3.56 24.72
C TYR A 190 -5.87 -4.11 23.52
N GLN A 191 -4.87 -4.96 23.77
CA GLN A 191 -4.12 -5.63 22.70
C GLN A 191 -5.02 -6.56 21.88
N LEU A 192 -5.89 -7.32 22.56
CA LEU A 192 -6.87 -8.18 21.89
C LEU A 192 -7.87 -7.36 21.08
N ILE A 193 -8.38 -6.23 21.60
CA ILE A 193 -9.26 -5.33 20.85
C ILE A 193 -8.56 -4.81 19.59
N MET A 194 -7.31 -4.37 19.70
CA MET A 194 -6.56 -3.83 18.57
C MET A 194 -6.33 -4.88 17.49
N LEU A 195 -5.91 -6.10 17.87
CA LEU A 195 -5.73 -7.22 16.94
C LEU A 195 -7.05 -7.60 16.26
N LEU A 196 -8.13 -7.65 17.03
CA LEU A 196 -9.47 -7.91 16.50
C LEU A 196 -9.89 -6.81 15.50
N ALA A 197 -9.65 -5.54 15.84
CA ALA A 197 -9.97 -4.41 14.97
C ALA A 197 -9.17 -4.45 13.66
N LEU A 198 -7.87 -4.74 13.72
CA LEU A 198 -7.02 -4.92 12.51
C LEU A 198 -7.52 -6.08 11.65
N ALA A 199 -7.83 -7.23 12.27
CA ALA A 199 -8.35 -8.39 11.55
C ALA A 199 -9.70 -8.07 10.88
N LEU A 200 -10.63 -7.44 11.60
CA LEU A 200 -11.93 -7.03 11.07
C LEU A 200 -11.78 -6.01 9.94
N ALA A 201 -10.89 -5.02 10.08
CA ALA A 201 -10.60 -4.06 9.03
C ALA A 201 -10.10 -4.74 7.76
N GLY A 202 -9.16 -5.69 7.88
CA GLY A 202 -8.66 -6.50 6.77
C GLY A 202 -9.75 -7.32 6.08
N VAL A 203 -10.63 -7.97 6.87
CA VAL A 203 -11.77 -8.74 6.34
C VAL A 203 -12.76 -7.84 5.61
N VAL A 204 -13.20 -6.74 6.23
CA VAL A 204 -14.16 -5.80 5.64
C VAL A 204 -13.61 -5.22 4.34
N LEU A 205 -12.35 -4.79 4.33
CA LEU A 205 -11.71 -4.25 3.14
C LEU A 205 -11.57 -5.31 2.05
N GLY A 206 -11.21 -6.54 2.42
CA GLY A 206 -11.19 -7.68 1.50
C GLY A 206 -12.56 -7.94 0.86
N GLN A 207 -13.65 -7.85 1.61
CA GLN A 207 -15.01 -7.99 1.06
C GLN A 207 -15.38 -6.82 0.15
N ILE A 208 -15.02 -5.58 0.50
CA ILE A 208 -15.24 -4.41 -0.35
C ILE A 208 -14.52 -4.60 -1.69
N VAL A 209 -13.26 -5.02 -1.69
CA VAL A 209 -12.49 -5.27 -2.91
C VAL A 209 -13.13 -6.37 -3.76
N ARG A 210 -13.57 -7.49 -3.15
CA ARG A 210 -14.31 -8.55 -3.87
C ARG A 210 -15.58 -8.02 -4.51
N ARG A 211 -16.37 -7.24 -3.77
CA ARG A 211 -17.65 -6.71 -4.24
C ARG A 211 -17.47 -5.70 -5.38
N VAL A 212 -16.48 -4.81 -5.28
CA VAL A 212 -16.16 -3.84 -6.34
C VAL A 212 -15.71 -4.56 -7.61
N ARG A 213 -14.87 -5.60 -7.49
CA ARG A 213 -14.46 -6.43 -8.64
C ARG A 213 -15.66 -7.10 -9.30
N ALA A 214 -16.58 -7.67 -8.53
CA ALA A 214 -17.79 -8.31 -9.08
C ALA A 214 -18.66 -7.30 -9.84
N MET A 215 -18.90 -6.11 -9.28
CA MET A 215 -19.67 -5.05 -9.95
C MET A 215 -19.04 -4.58 -11.26
N ALA A 216 -17.71 -4.48 -11.31
CA ALA A 216 -17.00 -4.09 -12.53
C ALA A 216 -17.18 -5.13 -13.66
N VAL A 217 -17.12 -6.43 -13.32
CA VAL A 217 -17.35 -7.53 -14.28
C VAL A 217 -18.80 -7.52 -14.77
N ASP A 218 -19.77 -7.32 -13.88
CA ASP A 218 -21.18 -7.25 -14.26
C ASP A 218 -21.48 -6.04 -15.17
N LEU A 219 -20.82 -4.91 -14.92
CA LEU A 219 -20.96 -3.72 -15.77
C LEU A 219 -20.42 -3.97 -17.19
N LEU A 220 -19.25 -4.60 -17.32
CA LEU A 220 -18.66 -4.93 -18.62
C LEU A 220 -19.59 -5.84 -19.44
N ARG A 221 -20.14 -6.89 -18.81
CA ARG A 221 -21.14 -7.78 -19.46
C ARG A 221 -22.38 -7.02 -19.94
N ARG A 222 -22.84 -6.02 -19.20
CA ARG A 222 -23.98 -5.19 -19.61
C ARG A 222 -23.66 -4.31 -20.81
N VAL A 223 -22.46 -3.75 -20.89
CA VAL A 223 -22.04 -2.93 -22.04
C VAL A 223 -21.95 -3.79 -23.29
N GLU A 224 -21.35 -4.98 -23.20
CA GLU A 224 -21.25 -5.94 -24.33
C GLU A 224 -22.63 -6.36 -24.87
N THR A 225 -23.57 -6.66 -23.98
CA THR A 225 -24.94 -7.06 -24.37
C THR A 225 -25.74 -5.95 -25.05
N HIS A 226 -25.46 -4.67 -24.75
CA HIS A 226 -26.10 -3.53 -25.41
C HIS A 226 -25.40 -3.14 -26.72
N ALA A 227 -24.08 -3.30 -26.80
CA ALA A 227 -23.31 -3.05 -28.03
C ALA A 227 -23.64 -4.07 -29.15
N GLY A 228 -24.10 -5.28 -28.80
CA GLY A 228 -24.50 -6.32 -29.76
C GLY A 228 -25.92 -6.20 -30.33
N ARG A 229 -26.72 -5.21 -29.94
CA ARG A 229 -28.07 -4.99 -30.52
C ARG A 229 -27.96 -3.98 -31.69
N PRO A 230 -28.19 -4.37 -32.95
CA PRO A 230 -28.40 -3.39 -34.00
C PRO A 230 -29.60 -2.52 -33.62
N GLN A 231 -29.44 -1.19 -33.68
CA GLN A 231 -30.56 -0.27 -33.48
C GLN A 231 -31.58 -0.50 -34.60
N PRO A 232 -32.89 -0.62 -34.27
CA PRO A 232 -33.95 -0.78 -35.25
C PRO A 232 -34.14 0.47 -36.10
#